data_AF-A0A8S1KAC8-F1
#
_entry.id   AF-A0A8S1KAC8-F1
#
_cell.length_a   1.000
_cell.length_b   1.000
_cell.length_c   1.000
_cell.angle_alpha   90.00
_cell.angle_beta   90.00
_cell.angle_gamma   90.00
#
_symmetry.space_group_name_H-M   'P 1'
#
loop_
_entity.id
_entity.type
_entity.pdbx_description
1 polymer ?
#
loop_
_entity_poly.entity_id
_entity_poly.type
_entity_poly.pdbx_seq_one_letter_code
_entity_poly.pdbx_strand_id
1 'polypeptide(L)'
;MSYQFGGSQLQTQSVPNAKYKTMLCRHYLATKQCAIGSKCQFAHGTSEQRQMNDPLPASALSAMTTGMEQPINKPQPSVFQIPCKYHAQNYCKNGSNCQYMHDSDTAQQPNTINNQQNQMNSSPLPQAKQEDPIQIVFQLILIEMQQIFLQDEIIQKLKIAFDQTKIGNLINASECIKSIIHAPERTHEEIIKYTNLYNQAIMYFNQISQVN
;
A
#
# COMPACT_ATOMS: atom_id res chain seq x y z
N MET A 1 -36.41 -45.49 -16.89
CA MET A 1 -35.73 -44.59 -17.85
C MET A 1 -35.51 -43.26 -17.14
N SER A 2 -34.33 -43.08 -16.53
CA SER A 2 -33.95 -41.87 -15.80
C SER A 2 -33.32 -40.87 -16.75
N TYR A 3 -33.94 -39.70 -16.90
CA TYR A 3 -33.42 -38.62 -17.73
C TYR A 3 -32.30 -37.88 -16.98
N GLN A 4 -31.13 -37.87 -17.60
CA GLN A 4 -29.89 -37.30 -17.08
C GLN A 4 -29.74 -35.87 -17.61
N PHE A 5 -29.73 -34.88 -16.71
CA PHE A 5 -29.52 -33.48 -17.07
C PHE A 5 -28.04 -33.23 -17.41
N GLY A 6 -27.76 -32.95 -18.68
CA GLY A 6 -26.44 -32.53 -19.16
C GLY A 6 -26.24 -31.03 -18.93
N GLY A 7 -25.41 -30.68 -17.93
CA GLY A 7 -24.91 -29.32 -17.73
C GLY A 7 -23.82 -29.00 -18.74
N SER A 8 -24.12 -28.18 -19.74
CA SER A 8 -23.13 -27.58 -20.64
C SER A 8 -22.32 -26.54 -19.87
N GLN A 9 -21.12 -26.91 -19.48
CA GLN A 9 -20.12 -26.04 -18.87
C GLN A 9 -19.78 -24.90 -19.84
N LEU A 10 -20.07 -23.66 -19.43
CA LEU A 10 -19.56 -22.45 -20.08
C LEU A 10 -18.03 -22.45 -19.94
N GLN A 11 -17.35 -22.87 -21.00
CA GLN A 11 -15.92 -22.63 -21.17
C GLN A 11 -15.71 -21.11 -21.26
N THR A 12 -15.32 -20.52 -20.13
CA THR A 12 -14.76 -19.17 -20.09
C THR A 12 -13.48 -19.19 -20.90
N GLN A 13 -13.56 -18.77 -22.16
CA GLN A 13 -12.39 -18.62 -23.02
C GLN A 13 -11.46 -17.59 -22.36
N SER A 14 -10.35 -18.10 -21.84
CA SER A 14 -9.27 -17.35 -21.23
C SER A 14 -8.70 -16.36 -22.24
N VAL A 15 -9.02 -15.08 -22.11
CA VAL A 15 -8.41 -14.03 -22.95
C VAL A 15 -6.91 -14.03 -22.65
N PRO A 16 -6.04 -14.32 -23.64
CA PRO A 16 -4.60 -14.36 -23.39
C PRO A 16 -4.10 -12.95 -23.04
N ASN A 17 -3.36 -12.84 -21.94
CA ASN A 17 -2.85 -11.56 -21.47
C ASN A 17 -1.69 -11.08 -22.37
N ALA A 18 -1.97 -10.11 -23.25
CA ALA A 18 -0.99 -9.50 -24.16
C ALA A 18 0.27 -8.96 -23.45
N LYS A 19 0.19 -8.65 -22.15
CA LYS A 19 1.30 -8.13 -21.34
C LYS A 19 2.12 -9.23 -20.65
N TYR A 20 1.88 -10.51 -20.96
CA TYR A 20 2.61 -11.61 -20.35
C TYR A 20 4.11 -11.54 -20.64
N LYS A 21 4.90 -11.49 -19.57
CA LYS A 21 6.35 -11.41 -19.53
C LYS A 21 6.95 -10.21 -20.27
N THR A 22 6.21 -9.11 -20.42
CA THR A 22 6.76 -7.87 -20.98
C THR A 22 7.56 -7.03 -19.97
N MET A 23 7.42 -7.32 -18.68
CA MET A 23 8.17 -6.67 -17.59
C MET A 23 8.89 -7.71 -16.74
N LEU A 24 10.04 -7.31 -16.17
CA LEU A 24 10.84 -8.15 -15.27
C LEU A 24 10.19 -8.34 -13.89
N CYS A 25 10.35 -9.53 -13.32
CA CYS A 25 9.87 -9.89 -12.00
C CYS A 25 10.79 -9.31 -10.93
N ARG A 26 10.28 -8.35 -10.14
CA ARG A 26 11.04 -7.67 -9.09
C ARG A 26 11.56 -8.64 -8.02
N HIS A 27 10.75 -9.62 -7.62
CA HIS A 27 11.14 -10.63 -6.62
C HIS A 27 12.30 -11.49 -7.13
N TYR A 28 12.20 -12.00 -8.36
CA TYR A 28 13.29 -12.78 -8.95
C TYR A 28 14.54 -11.93 -9.18
N LEU A 29 14.42 -10.65 -9.56
CA LEU A 29 15.58 -9.79 -9.66
C LEU A 29 16.28 -9.57 -8.31
N ALA A 30 15.50 -9.39 -7.24
CA ALA A 30 16.03 -9.11 -5.90
C ALA A 30 16.65 -10.34 -5.22
N THR A 31 15.99 -11.50 -5.30
CA THR A 31 16.37 -12.69 -4.51
C THR A 31 16.75 -13.90 -5.37
N LYS A 32 16.66 -13.79 -6.70
CA LYS A 32 16.76 -14.92 -7.65
C LYS A 32 15.75 -16.03 -7.39
N GLN A 33 14.70 -15.72 -6.61
CA GLN A 33 13.65 -16.65 -6.23
C GLN A 33 12.29 -15.97 -6.40
N CYS A 34 11.34 -16.68 -7.01
CA CYS A 34 9.98 -16.21 -7.21
C CYS A 34 9.02 -17.28 -6.72
N ALA A 35 8.14 -16.94 -5.79
CA ALA A 35 7.15 -17.86 -5.23
C ALA A 35 6.18 -18.42 -6.29
N ILE A 36 5.99 -17.71 -7.41
CA ILE A 36 5.12 -18.12 -8.52
C ILE A 36 5.84 -19.09 -9.49
N GLY A 37 7.18 -19.18 -9.39
CA GLY A 37 7.98 -20.05 -10.24
C GLY A 37 7.83 -19.74 -11.74
N SER A 38 7.85 -20.77 -12.57
CA SER A 38 7.78 -20.66 -14.04
C SER A 38 6.44 -20.09 -14.55
N LYS A 39 5.38 -20.15 -13.74
CA LYS A 39 4.06 -19.57 -14.06
C LYS A 39 4.00 -18.06 -13.84
N CYS A 40 5.09 -17.42 -13.40
CA CYS A 40 5.13 -15.97 -13.20
C CYS A 40 4.77 -15.22 -14.49
N GLN A 41 3.82 -14.28 -14.38
CA GLN A 41 3.41 -13.39 -15.48
C GLN A 41 4.49 -12.37 -15.85
N PHE A 42 5.53 -12.24 -15.03
CA PHE A 42 6.69 -11.39 -15.26
C PHE A 42 7.91 -12.23 -15.66
N ALA A 43 8.86 -11.62 -16.35
CA ALA A 43 10.06 -12.29 -16.82
C ALA A 43 11.11 -12.44 -15.70
N HIS A 44 11.70 -13.61 -15.54
CA HIS A 44 12.80 -13.83 -14.58
C HIS A 44 14.18 -13.43 -15.11
N GLY A 45 14.23 -12.81 -16.29
CA GLY A 45 15.45 -12.28 -16.88
C GLY A 45 15.18 -11.82 -18.29
N THR A 46 16.19 -11.27 -18.95
CA THR A 46 16.10 -10.85 -20.35
C THR A 46 15.76 -12.01 -21.28
N SER A 47 16.18 -13.24 -20.95
CA SER A 47 15.84 -14.45 -21.71
C SER A 47 14.35 -14.78 -21.73
N GLU A 48 13.60 -14.34 -20.73
CA GLU A 48 12.15 -14.54 -20.64
C GLU A 48 11.36 -13.26 -20.96
N GLN A 49 12.03 -12.12 -21.11
CA GLN A 49 11.40 -10.82 -21.30
C GLN A 49 11.02 -10.64 -22.75
N ARG A 50 9.71 -10.51 -22.98
CA ARG A 50 9.14 -10.22 -24.30
C ARG A 50 9.04 -8.72 -24.54
N GLN A 51 9.12 -8.33 -25.79
CA GLN A 51 8.69 -7.02 -26.24
C GLN A 51 7.17 -7.04 -26.50
N MET A 52 6.55 -5.86 -26.44
CA MET A 52 5.10 -5.71 -26.57
C MET A 52 4.57 -6.18 -27.94
N ASN A 53 5.44 -6.22 -28.95
CA ASN A 53 5.11 -6.66 -30.31
C ASN A 53 5.42 -8.14 -30.58
N ASP A 54 5.97 -8.88 -29.62
CA ASP A 54 6.25 -10.30 -29.80
C ASP A 54 4.93 -11.11 -29.79
N PRO A 55 4.83 -12.22 -30.54
CA PRO A 55 3.68 -13.12 -30.45
C PRO A 55 3.55 -13.74 -29.06
N LEU A 56 2.32 -13.95 -28.60
CA LEU A 56 2.02 -14.54 -27.29
C LEU A 56 2.45 -16.02 -27.25
N PRO A 57 3.28 -16.45 -26.28
CA PRO A 57 3.67 -17.85 -26.15
C PRO A 57 2.51 -18.68 -25.61
N ALA A 58 2.47 -19.97 -25.95
CA ALA A 58 1.45 -20.91 -25.47
C ALA A 58 1.35 -20.97 -23.93
N SER A 59 2.43 -20.67 -23.22
CA SER A 59 2.46 -20.60 -21.75
C SER A 59 1.59 -19.46 -21.17
N ALA A 60 1.26 -18.44 -21.97
CA ALA A 60 0.33 -17.39 -21.59
C ALA A 60 -1.12 -17.89 -21.50
N LEU A 61 -1.45 -19.00 -22.17
CA LEU A 61 -2.77 -19.62 -22.19
C LEU A 61 -3.01 -20.50 -20.93
N SER A 62 -1.94 -21.07 -20.36
CA SER A 62 -2.02 -21.98 -19.21
C SER A 62 -1.85 -21.29 -17.84
N ALA A 63 -1.59 -19.98 -17.80
CA ALA A 63 -1.24 -19.26 -16.57
C ALA A 63 -2.41 -19.04 -15.58
N MET A 64 -3.59 -19.59 -15.83
CA MET A 64 -4.79 -19.42 -14.98
C MET A 64 -5.50 -20.73 -14.58
N THR A 65 -4.97 -21.89 -14.98
CA THR A 65 -5.49 -23.20 -14.56
C THR A 65 -4.45 -23.85 -13.66
N THR A 66 -4.67 -23.83 -12.35
CA THR A 66 -4.23 -24.78 -11.29
C THR A 66 -4.33 -24.02 -9.97
N GLY A 67 -5.40 -24.28 -9.20
CA GLY A 67 -5.40 -23.97 -7.78
C GLY A 67 -4.33 -24.81 -7.07
N MET A 68 -3.69 -24.20 -6.07
CA MET A 68 -3.15 -24.85 -4.87
C MET A 68 -2.91 -26.36 -4.93
N GLU A 69 -1.69 -26.80 -5.25
CA GLU A 69 -1.17 -28.05 -4.67
C GLU A 69 0.30 -27.84 -4.25
N GLN A 70 0.57 -28.13 -2.98
CA GLN A 70 1.89 -28.12 -2.36
C GLN A 70 2.68 -29.37 -2.75
N PRO A 71 4.03 -29.32 -2.65
CA PRO A 71 4.68 -30.38 -1.88
C PRO A 71 5.60 -29.84 -0.77
N ILE A 72 5.56 -30.58 0.34
CA ILE A 72 6.26 -30.41 1.62
C ILE A 72 7.76 -30.71 1.46
N ASN A 73 8.57 -30.07 2.32
CA ASN A 73 9.97 -30.37 2.69
C ASN A 73 11.12 -29.71 1.89
N LYS A 74 11.47 -28.47 2.28
CA LYS A 74 12.85 -27.95 2.33
C LYS A 74 12.99 -27.03 3.55
N PRO A 75 14.14 -27.02 4.26
CA PRO A 75 14.33 -26.28 5.51
C PRO A 75 14.10 -24.79 5.27
N GLN A 76 13.05 -24.26 5.91
CA GLN A 76 12.62 -22.88 5.81
C GLN A 76 13.60 -21.98 6.59
N PRO A 77 14.15 -20.92 6.01
CA PRO A 77 14.57 -19.79 6.83
C PRO A 77 13.30 -19.26 7.53
N SER A 78 13.35 -19.14 8.85
CA SER A 78 12.23 -18.83 9.74
C SER A 78 11.53 -17.51 9.36
N VAL A 79 10.51 -17.61 8.50
CA VAL A 79 9.61 -16.49 8.11
C VAL A 79 8.94 -15.85 9.34
N PHE A 80 8.87 -16.57 10.46
CA PHE A 80 8.39 -16.10 11.77
C PHE A 80 9.18 -14.95 12.40
N GLN A 81 10.28 -14.51 11.81
CA GLN A 81 11.12 -13.43 12.36
C GLN A 81 11.13 -12.16 11.50
N ILE A 82 10.43 -12.14 10.36
CA ILE A 82 10.42 -10.95 9.49
C ILE A 82 9.31 -10.01 9.97
N PRO A 83 9.64 -8.82 10.51
CA PRO A 83 8.64 -7.88 10.98
C PRO A 83 7.82 -7.35 9.81
N CYS A 84 6.51 -7.23 10.02
CA CYS A 84 5.64 -6.66 9.01
C CYS A 84 5.88 -5.14 8.89
N LYS A 85 6.55 -4.73 7.82
CA LYS A 85 6.78 -3.29 7.53
C LYS A 85 5.50 -2.46 7.48
N TYR A 86 4.37 -3.08 7.13
CA TYR A 86 3.07 -2.40 7.08
C TYR A 86 2.40 -2.34 8.46
N HIS A 87 2.69 -3.27 9.36
CA HIS A 87 2.18 -3.22 10.73
C HIS A 87 2.90 -2.15 11.55
N ALA A 88 4.22 -2.03 11.41
CA ALA A 88 4.99 -0.93 12.00
C ALA A 88 4.50 0.46 11.55
N GLN A 89 3.83 0.53 10.41
CA GLN A 89 3.22 1.74 9.83
C GLN A 89 1.69 1.80 10.02
N ASN A 90 1.10 0.89 10.83
CA ASN A 90 -0.35 0.77 11.08
C ASN A 90 -1.23 0.61 9.82
N TYR A 91 -0.66 0.10 8.73
CA TYR A 91 -1.30 -0.06 7.42
C TYR A 91 -1.44 -1.53 6.97
N CYS A 92 -1.23 -2.49 7.88
CA CYS A 92 -1.35 -3.90 7.55
C CYS A 92 -2.81 -4.34 7.42
N LYS A 93 -3.33 -4.27 6.20
CA LYS A 93 -4.67 -4.75 5.79
C LYS A 93 -4.94 -6.24 6.04
N ASN A 94 -3.91 -7.05 6.29
CA ASN A 94 -4.05 -8.49 6.52
C ASN A 94 -4.38 -8.82 7.99
N GLY A 95 -4.33 -7.85 8.91
CA GLY A 95 -4.69 -8.06 10.32
C GLY A 95 -4.00 -9.27 10.94
N SER A 96 -4.76 -10.12 11.64
CA SER A 96 -4.31 -11.39 12.22
C SER A 96 -3.96 -12.49 11.20
N ASN A 97 -4.31 -12.30 9.92
CA ASN A 97 -3.92 -13.20 8.81
C ASN A 97 -2.64 -12.75 8.11
N CYS A 98 -1.89 -11.81 8.69
CA CYS A 98 -0.61 -11.42 8.12
C CYS A 98 0.44 -12.52 8.33
N GLN A 99 1.13 -12.89 7.26
CA GLN A 99 2.21 -13.89 7.30
C GLN A 99 3.49 -13.35 7.95
N TYR A 100 3.58 -12.05 8.21
CA TYR A 100 4.72 -11.36 8.81
C TYR A 100 4.41 -11.01 10.27
N MET A 101 5.44 -10.91 11.10
CA MET A 101 5.28 -10.71 12.54
C MET A 101 4.69 -9.34 12.86
N HIS A 102 3.63 -9.32 13.67
CA HIS A 102 3.03 -8.14 14.28
C HIS A 102 3.31 -8.22 15.77
N ASP A 103 4.01 -7.24 16.35
CA ASP A 103 4.22 -7.20 17.79
C ASP A 103 2.85 -7.01 18.46
N SER A 104 2.31 -8.08 19.02
CA SER A 104 0.88 -8.22 19.30
C SER A 104 0.44 -7.41 20.53
N ASP A 105 -0.69 -6.73 20.37
CA ASP A 105 -1.52 -6.09 21.39
C ASP A 105 -1.79 -6.97 22.63
N THR A 106 -1.78 -6.35 23.81
CA THR A 106 -2.54 -6.87 24.96
C THR A 106 -4.02 -6.48 24.83
N ALA A 107 -4.79 -7.40 24.24
CA ALA A 107 -6.19 -7.79 24.52
C ALA A 107 -7.35 -6.74 24.63
N GLN A 108 -8.30 -6.86 23.69
CA GLN A 108 -9.79 -7.01 23.84
C GLN A 108 -10.56 -6.28 24.98
N GLN A 109 -11.62 -5.52 24.62
CA GLN A 109 -12.76 -5.13 25.49
C GLN A 109 -13.90 -6.20 25.45
N PRO A 110 -14.99 -6.20 26.27
CA PRO A 110 -15.28 -5.69 27.64
C PRO A 110 -16.03 -6.68 28.61
N ASN A 111 -16.17 -6.26 29.88
CA ASN A 111 -17.22 -6.53 30.93
C ASN A 111 -17.11 -7.57 32.10
N THR A 112 -17.17 -6.98 33.31
CA THR A 112 -17.87 -7.33 34.60
C THR A 112 -17.25 -8.14 35.77
N ILE A 113 -17.07 -7.37 36.88
CA ILE A 113 -17.36 -7.60 38.32
C ILE A 113 -16.27 -8.17 39.28
N ASN A 114 -15.87 -7.28 40.21
CA ASN A 114 -15.34 -7.37 41.60
C ASN A 114 -14.09 -8.24 41.88
N ASN A 115 -13.10 -7.82 42.69
CA ASN A 115 -13.15 -6.98 43.90
C ASN A 115 -11.71 -6.52 44.28
N GLN A 116 -11.58 -5.29 44.81
CA GLN A 116 -10.64 -4.77 45.85
C GLN A 116 -9.13 -5.13 45.77
N GLN A 117 -8.14 -4.23 45.90
CA GLN A 117 -8.02 -3.04 46.74
C GLN A 117 -6.78 -2.18 46.34
N ASN A 118 -6.96 -0.85 46.35
CA ASN A 118 -6.02 0.22 46.78
C ASN A 118 -4.52 0.17 46.41
N GLN A 119 -4.06 1.17 45.63
CA GLN A 119 -3.35 2.35 46.18
C GLN A 119 -3.04 3.43 45.13
N MET A 120 -2.90 4.65 45.64
CA MET A 120 -3.02 5.93 44.96
C MET A 120 -1.75 6.44 44.26
N ASN A 121 -1.98 7.37 43.34
CA ASN A 121 -1.20 8.60 43.09
C ASN A 121 0.06 8.53 42.20
N SER A 122 -0.03 9.10 41.00
CA SER A 122 0.61 10.40 40.68
C SER A 122 0.30 10.77 39.21
N SER A 123 -0.29 11.94 39.00
CA SER A 123 -0.56 12.50 37.68
C SER A 123 0.75 12.75 36.92
N PRO A 124 0.91 12.32 35.65
CA PRO A 124 1.91 12.90 34.79
C PRO A 124 1.37 14.22 34.21
N LEU A 125 2.20 15.26 34.28
CA LEU A 125 2.04 16.52 33.54
C LEU A 125 1.65 16.28 32.07
N PRO A 126 0.98 17.25 31.40
CA PRO A 126 0.76 17.18 29.95
C PRO A 126 2.12 17.29 29.26
N GLN A 127 2.70 16.15 28.86
CA GLN A 127 3.87 16.13 27.99
C GLN A 127 3.41 16.62 26.62
N ALA A 128 3.92 17.79 26.23
CA ALA A 128 3.74 18.35 24.91
C ALA A 128 4.12 17.29 23.86
N LYS A 129 3.14 16.84 23.09
CA LYS A 129 3.33 15.90 21.98
C LYS A 129 4.30 16.56 20.99
N GLN A 130 5.51 16.04 20.88
CA GLN A 130 6.45 16.44 19.84
C GLN A 130 5.84 15.96 18.51
N GLU A 131 5.23 16.86 17.74
CA GLU A 131 4.57 16.52 16.48
C GLU A 131 5.58 15.90 15.51
N ASP A 132 5.23 14.76 14.91
CA ASP A 132 6.12 14.08 13.96
C ASP A 132 6.50 15.06 12.84
N PRO A 133 7.78 15.18 12.46
CA PRO A 133 8.23 16.12 11.43
C PRO A 133 7.51 15.90 10.09
N ILE A 134 7.09 14.67 9.82
CA ILE A 134 6.31 14.32 8.63
C ILE A 134 4.89 14.92 8.70
N GLN A 135 4.25 14.95 9.87
CA GLN A 135 2.94 15.59 10.04
C GLN A 135 3.02 17.10 9.75
N ILE A 136 4.08 17.76 10.25
CA ILE A 136 4.33 19.18 10.00
C ILE A 136 4.53 19.46 8.49
N VAL A 137 5.28 18.61 7.78
CA VAL A 137 5.46 18.75 6.33
C VAL A 137 4.13 18.66 5.58
N PHE A 138 3.28 17.69 5.92
CA PHE A 138 1.96 17.57 5.32
C PHE A 138 1.05 18.76 5.63
N GLN A 139 1.09 19.27 6.86
CA GLN A 139 0.36 20.47 7.27
C GLN A 139 0.77 21.69 6.42
N LEU A 140 2.08 21.91 6.23
CA LEU A 140 2.61 23.01 5.42
C LEU A 140 2.18 22.89 3.95
N ILE A 141 2.29 21.70 3.36
CA ILE A 141 1.87 21.46 1.97
C ILE A 141 0.37 21.76 1.79
N LEU A 142 -0.47 21.32 2.72
CA LEU A 142 -1.92 21.55 2.65
C LEU A 142 -2.30 23.02 2.86
N ILE A 143 -1.53 23.78 3.62
CA ILE A 143 -1.71 25.24 3.76
C ILE A 143 -1.37 25.93 2.44
N GLU A 144 -0.21 25.63 1.85
CA GLU A 144 0.22 26.23 0.58
C GLU A 144 -0.74 25.87 -0.56
N MET A 145 -1.26 24.64 -0.60
CA MET A 145 -2.26 24.25 -1.59
C MET A 145 -3.57 25.06 -1.50
N GLN A 146 -3.97 25.51 -0.31
CA GLN A 146 -5.17 26.37 -0.17
C GLN A 146 -4.97 27.74 -0.82
N GLN A 147 -3.73 28.21 -0.98
CA GLN A 147 -3.41 29.47 -1.68
C GLN A 147 -3.36 29.28 -3.21
N ILE A 148 -3.12 28.05 -3.67
CA ILE A 148 -3.04 27.72 -5.10
C ILE A 148 -4.43 27.43 -5.67
N PHE A 149 -5.26 26.67 -4.92
CA PHE A 149 -6.58 26.24 -5.35
C PHE A 149 -7.67 27.05 -4.63
N LEU A 150 -8.15 28.10 -5.29
CA LEU A 150 -9.11 29.04 -4.70
C LEU A 150 -10.57 28.57 -4.79
N GLN A 151 -10.83 27.39 -5.37
CA GLN A 151 -12.19 26.85 -5.50
C GLN A 151 -12.70 26.32 -4.15
N ASP A 152 -13.89 26.76 -3.71
CA ASP A 152 -14.45 26.44 -2.39
C ASP A 152 -14.49 24.94 -2.07
N GLU A 153 -14.93 24.12 -3.03
CA GLU A 153 -14.97 22.66 -2.92
C GLU A 153 -13.58 22.05 -2.65
N ILE A 154 -12.52 22.64 -3.22
CA ILE A 154 -11.14 22.16 -3.05
C ILE A 154 -10.57 22.63 -1.72
N ILE A 155 -10.83 23.89 -1.35
CA ILE A 155 -10.43 24.44 -0.05
C ILE A 155 -11.03 23.61 1.09
N GLN A 156 -12.31 23.21 1.00
CA GLN A 156 -12.95 22.36 2.01
C GLN A 156 -12.25 21.00 2.12
N LYS A 157 -11.93 20.35 0.99
CA LYS A 157 -11.19 19.09 0.97
C LYS A 157 -9.80 19.22 1.61
N LEU A 158 -9.09 20.32 1.30
CA LEU A 158 -7.77 20.60 1.87
C LEU A 158 -7.83 20.85 3.38
N LYS A 159 -8.85 21.54 3.90
CA LYS A 159 -9.06 21.74 5.34
C LYS A 159 -9.36 20.43 6.06
N ILE A 160 -10.21 19.58 5.49
CA ILE A 160 -10.48 18.24 6.04
C ILE A 160 -9.19 17.42 6.09
N ALA A 161 -8.43 17.40 4.99
CA ALA A 161 -7.12 16.74 4.95
C ALA A 161 -6.16 17.30 6.00
N PHE A 162 -6.15 18.62 6.23
CA PHE A 162 -5.30 19.28 7.22
C PHE A 162 -5.63 18.81 8.63
N ASP A 163 -6.91 18.74 9.00
CA ASP A 163 -7.29 18.22 10.32
C ASP A 163 -6.97 16.73 10.50
N GLN A 164 -7.00 15.95 9.41
CA GLN A 164 -6.54 14.55 9.43
C GLN A 164 -5.03 14.44 9.74
N THR A 165 -4.21 15.40 9.31
CA THR A 165 -2.76 15.37 9.63
C THR A 165 -2.48 15.60 11.11
N LYS A 166 -3.24 16.45 11.80
CA LYS A 166 -3.07 16.74 13.25
C LYS A 166 -3.32 15.52 14.13
N ILE A 167 -4.13 14.59 13.65
CA ILE A 167 -4.42 13.32 14.33
C ILE A 167 -3.54 12.17 13.82
N GLY A 168 -2.54 12.46 12.97
CA GLY A 168 -1.59 11.48 12.43
C GLY A 168 -2.08 10.70 11.20
N ASN A 169 -3.25 11.03 10.64
CA ASN A 169 -3.80 10.33 9.47
C ASN A 169 -3.28 10.93 8.15
N LEU A 170 -2.03 10.59 7.83
CA LEU A 170 -1.32 11.06 6.63
C LEU A 170 -1.82 10.44 5.33
N ILE A 171 -2.46 9.26 5.41
CA ILE A 171 -3.00 8.57 4.22
C ILE A 171 -4.12 9.40 3.61
N ASN A 172 -5.06 9.87 4.42
CA ASN A 172 -6.17 10.71 3.97
C ASN A 172 -5.67 12.03 3.36
N ALA A 173 -4.63 12.62 3.95
CA ALA A 173 -4.00 13.81 3.40
C ALA A 173 -3.36 13.53 2.02
N SER A 174 -2.63 12.41 1.88
CA SER A 174 -1.99 12.04 0.62
C SER A 174 -2.99 11.76 -0.51
N GLU A 175 -4.09 11.06 -0.22
CA GLU A 175 -5.14 10.76 -1.20
C GLU A 175 -5.90 12.05 -1.59
N CYS A 176 -6.12 12.96 -0.64
CA CYS A 176 -6.71 14.27 -0.94
C CYS A 176 -5.82 15.05 -1.91
N ILE A 177 -4.52 15.21 -1.61
CA ILE A 177 -3.56 15.90 -2.47
C ILE A 177 -3.54 15.27 -3.87
N LYS A 178 -3.46 13.93 -3.93
CA LYS A 178 -3.47 13.18 -5.19
C LYS A 178 -4.73 13.42 -6.02
N SER A 179 -5.90 13.46 -5.38
CA SER A 179 -7.18 13.70 -6.06
C SER A 179 -7.26 15.10 -6.68
N ILE A 180 -6.60 16.09 -6.08
CA ILE A 180 -6.61 17.48 -6.53
C ILE A 180 -5.63 17.67 -7.70
N ILE A 181 -4.40 17.18 -7.58
CA ILE A 181 -3.36 17.39 -8.59
C ILE A 181 -3.60 16.61 -9.90
N HIS A 182 -4.28 15.45 -9.83
CA HIS A 182 -4.60 14.63 -11.00
C HIS A 182 -5.99 14.90 -11.58
N ALA A 183 -6.71 15.91 -11.07
CA ALA A 183 -8.00 16.27 -11.63
C ALA A 183 -7.82 16.75 -13.09
N PRO A 184 -8.70 16.34 -14.02
CA PRO A 184 -8.56 16.68 -15.44
C PRO A 184 -8.73 18.18 -15.74
N GLU A 185 -9.37 18.92 -14.83
CA GLU A 185 -9.72 20.33 -14.98
C GLU A 185 -8.75 21.25 -14.20
N ARG A 186 -7.45 21.22 -14.54
CA ARG A 186 -6.45 22.13 -13.95
C ARG A 186 -5.98 23.17 -14.96
N THR A 187 -5.88 24.42 -14.52
CA THR A 187 -5.28 25.48 -15.32
C THR A 187 -3.76 25.31 -15.40
N HIS A 188 -3.15 25.85 -16.46
CA HIS A 188 -1.69 25.81 -16.63
C HIS A 188 -0.95 26.51 -15.48
N GLU A 189 -1.52 27.59 -14.95
CA GLU A 189 -0.96 28.35 -13.84
C GLU A 189 -0.98 27.56 -12.52
N GLU A 190 -2.08 26.87 -12.21
CA GLU A 190 -2.15 25.97 -11.05
C GLU A 190 -1.12 24.85 -11.15
N ILE A 191 -0.93 24.28 -12.36
CA ILE A 191 0.05 23.21 -12.60
C ILE A 191 1.47 23.66 -12.28
N ILE A 192 1.87 24.83 -12.75
CA ILE A 192 3.19 25.40 -12.46
C ILE A 192 3.34 25.62 -10.95
N LYS A 193 2.33 26.22 -10.30
CA LYS A 193 2.35 26.54 -8.87
C LYS A 193 2.51 25.29 -8.00
N TYR A 194 1.72 24.23 -8.21
CA TYR A 194 1.84 23.02 -7.40
C TYR A 194 3.11 22.21 -7.74
N THR A 195 3.60 22.26 -8.98
CA THR A 195 4.86 21.60 -9.36
C THR A 195 6.04 22.22 -8.62
N ASN A 196 6.06 23.54 -8.49
CA ASN A 196 7.08 24.25 -7.70
C ASN A 196 7.00 23.87 -6.22
N LEU A 197 5.79 23.82 -5.64
CA LEU A 197 5.56 23.37 -4.27
C LEU A 197 6.08 21.95 -4.03
N TYR A 198 5.81 21.02 -4.95
CA TYR A 198 6.29 19.63 -4.87
C TYR A 198 7.82 19.54 -4.90
N ASN A 199 8.46 20.27 -5.83
CA ASN A 199 9.92 20.31 -5.94
C ASN A 199 10.56 20.89 -4.68
N GLN A 200 9.98 21.95 -4.10
CA GLN A 200 10.43 22.50 -2.82
C GLN A 200 10.31 21.48 -1.68
N ALA A 201 9.17 20.79 -1.57
CA ALA A 201 8.96 19.76 -0.55
C ALA A 201 9.98 18.60 -0.66
N ILE A 202 10.32 18.16 -1.87
CA ILE A 202 11.37 17.14 -2.09
C ILE A 202 12.73 17.66 -1.61
N MET A 203 13.09 18.90 -1.95
CA MET A 203 14.36 19.48 -1.53
C MET A 203 14.48 19.54 -0.01
N TYR A 204 13.43 19.97 0.69
CA TYR A 204 13.38 19.96 2.16
C TYR A 204 13.49 18.54 2.74
N PHE A 205 12.76 17.58 2.20
CA PHE A 205 12.82 16.19 2.65
C PHE A 205 14.23 15.59 2.50
N ASN A 206 14.88 15.85 1.36
CA ASN A 206 16.25 15.39 1.09
C ASN A 206 17.29 16.07 1.98
N GLN A 207 17.05 17.31 2.42
CA GLN A 207 17.92 18.01 3.38
C GLN A 207 17.78 17.41 4.79
N ILE A 208 16.55 17.13 5.24
CA ILE A 208 16.30 16.52 6.55
C ILE A 208 16.82 15.07 6.61
N SER A 209 16.73 14.34 5.50
CA SER A 209 17.17 12.93 5.41
C SER A 209 18.70 12.75 5.37
N GLN A 210 19.47 13.80 5.07
CA GLN A 210 20.94 13.76 5.06
C GLN A 210 21.57 14.18 6.41
N VAL A 211 20.75 14.62 7.37
CA VAL A 211 21.18 15.11 8.68
C VAL A 211 21.00 14.06 9.79
N ASN A 212 20.46 12.88 9.47
CA ASN A 212 20.36 11.70 10.36
C ASN A 212 21.09 10.50 9.74
#